data_AF-A0A3Q9GMM2-F1
#
_entry.id   AF-A0A3Q9GMM2-F1
#
_cell.length_a   1.000
_cell.length_b   1.000
_cell.length_c   1.000
_cell.angle_alpha   90.00
_cell.angle_beta   90.00
_cell.angle_gamma   90.00
#
_symmetry.space_group_name_H-M   'P 1'
#
loop_
_entity.id
_entity.type
_entity.pdbx_description
1 polymer ?
#
loop_
_entity_poly.entity_id
_entity_poly.type
_entity_poly.pdbx_seq_one_letter_code
_entity_poly.pdbx_strand_id
1 'polypeptide(L)'
;MLALAFVAALLVAAWTPWQVRSRGGPTDRLAGVQRGARRNWTRISKWSSPDGQEGTPAAKFAVDTAVVLDLAAAALGSGLSIPSTLKALDVAAGGQARTQTANLLLMGAKWDEAWEGAANEHLREALRAAWTDGAAPVPLVERSAQSLRLQRQRKAKEAAARLGAKLVMPLGLCFLPAFILLGIVPVIAGAASALL
;
A
#
# COMPACT_ATOMS: atom_id res chain seq x y z
N MET A 1 8.47 -9.33 -54.42
CA MET A 1 9.63 -8.59 -53.86
C MET A 1 9.24 -7.29 -53.16
N LEU A 2 8.30 -6.50 -53.69
CA LEU A 2 7.77 -5.28 -53.05
C LEU A 2 7.18 -5.50 -51.64
N ALA A 3 6.46 -6.61 -51.42
CA ALA A 3 5.87 -6.92 -50.10
C ALA A 3 6.93 -7.17 -49.01
N LEU A 4 8.04 -7.85 -49.34
CA LEU A 4 9.15 -8.09 -48.42
C LEU A 4 9.88 -6.80 -48.03
N ALA A 5 10.05 -5.88 -48.98
CA ALA A 5 10.66 -4.57 -48.74
C ALA A 5 9.77 -3.67 -47.86
N PHE A 6 8.44 -3.74 -48.03
CA PHE A 6 7.49 -2.97 -47.23
C PHE A 6 7.42 -3.47 -45.78
N VAL A 7 7.48 -4.79 -45.57
CA VAL A 7 7.54 -5.41 -44.24
C VAL A 7 8.84 -5.05 -43.53
N ALA A 8 9.98 -5.07 -44.23
CA ALA A 8 11.25 -4.62 -43.66
C ALA A 8 11.23 -3.13 -43.27
N ALA A 9 10.61 -2.26 -44.08
CA ALA A 9 10.48 -0.83 -43.78
C ALA A 9 9.58 -0.55 -42.57
N LEU A 10 8.46 -1.28 -42.42
CA LEU A 10 7.58 -1.18 -41.26
C LEU A 10 8.23 -1.69 -39.96
N LEU A 11 9.02 -2.76 -40.06
CA LEU A 11 9.78 -3.29 -38.92
C LEU A 11 10.83 -2.29 -38.42
N VAL A 12 11.51 -1.58 -39.34
CA VAL A 12 12.49 -0.55 -38.98
C VAL A 12 11.80 0.69 -38.39
N ALA A 13 10.69 1.16 -38.97
CA ALA A 13 9.95 2.33 -38.47
C ALA A 13 9.26 2.10 -37.13
N ALA A 14 8.86 0.86 -36.82
CA ALA A 14 8.30 0.50 -35.51
C ALA A 14 9.36 0.39 -34.40
N TRP A 15 10.64 0.20 -34.77
CA TRP A 15 11.76 0.03 -33.82
C TRP A 15 12.43 1.35 -33.42
N THR A 16 12.44 2.35 -34.30
CA THR A 16 13.13 3.63 -34.10
C THR A 16 12.59 4.52 -32.97
N PRO A 17 11.29 4.56 -32.62
CA PRO A 17 10.82 5.46 -31.56
C PRO A 17 11.22 4.99 -30.15
N TRP A 18 11.51 3.69 -29.97
CA TRP A 18 11.77 3.11 -28.65
C TRP A 18 13.26 3.09 -28.27
N GLN A 19 14.17 3.14 -29.25
CA GLN A 19 15.62 3.28 -29.01
C GLN A 19 16.00 4.61 -28.35
N VAL A 20 15.23 5.68 -28.57
CA VAL A 20 15.52 7.00 -28.00
C VAL A 20 15.07 7.12 -26.53
N ARG A 21 14.08 6.34 -26.07
CA ARG A 21 13.66 6.35 -24.66
C ARG A 21 14.46 5.38 -23.78
N SER A 22 15.11 4.38 -24.38
CA SER A 22 15.85 3.33 -23.66
C SER A 22 17.34 3.64 -23.40
N ARG A 23 17.86 4.80 -23.83
CA ARG A 23 19.21 5.28 -23.45
C ARG A 23 19.33 5.82 -22.01
N GLY A 24 18.28 5.71 -21.21
CA GLY A 24 18.42 5.67 -19.74
C GLY A 24 18.92 4.31 -19.28
N GLY A 25 20.11 3.90 -19.73
CA GLY A 25 20.71 2.61 -19.39
C GLY A 25 21.04 2.50 -17.89
N PRO A 26 20.71 1.37 -17.22
CA PRO A 26 21.02 1.15 -15.79
C PRO A 26 22.48 0.82 -15.48
N THR A 27 23.37 0.80 -16.48
CA THR A 27 24.73 0.27 -16.35
C THR A 27 25.72 1.21 -15.63
N ASP A 28 25.52 2.54 -15.67
CA ASP A 28 26.38 3.47 -14.91
C ASP A 28 26.06 3.52 -13.40
N ARG A 29 24.91 3.00 -12.97
CA ARG A 29 24.56 2.95 -11.54
C ARG A 29 25.13 1.76 -10.80
N LEU A 30 25.61 0.73 -11.48
CA LEU A 30 26.07 -0.50 -10.82
C LEU A 30 27.52 -0.39 -10.28
N ALA A 31 28.35 0.49 -10.84
CA ALA A 31 29.67 0.80 -10.29
C ALA A 31 29.61 1.62 -8.98
N GLY A 32 28.51 2.37 -8.76
CA GLY A 32 28.22 3.06 -7.50
C GLY A 32 27.50 2.20 -6.45
N VAL A 33 26.68 1.23 -6.89
CA VAL A 33 25.83 0.42 -6.00
C VAL A 33 26.61 -0.65 -5.23
N GLN A 34 27.66 -1.25 -5.80
CA GLN A 34 28.45 -2.29 -5.11
C GLN A 34 29.18 -1.74 -3.86
N ARG A 35 29.62 -0.47 -3.87
CA ARG A 35 30.22 0.20 -2.68
C ARG A 35 29.18 0.78 -1.69
N GLY A 36 27.91 0.82 -2.08
CA GLY A 36 26.78 1.23 -1.22
C GLY A 36 26.05 0.04 -0.57
N ALA A 37 26.10 -1.14 -1.19
CA ALA A 37 25.36 -2.33 -0.75
C ALA A 37 25.77 -2.82 0.65
N ARG A 38 27.04 -2.66 1.05
CA ARG A 38 27.51 -3.01 2.41
C ARG A 38 27.08 -2.02 3.50
N ARG A 39 26.61 -0.82 3.13
CA ARG A 39 26.07 0.20 4.06
C ARG A 39 24.54 0.27 4.08
N ASN A 40 23.86 -0.41 3.15
CA ASN A 40 22.45 -0.17 2.84
C ASN A 40 21.50 -1.33 3.19
N TRP A 41 22.01 -2.41 3.80
CA TRP A 41 21.16 -3.53 4.25
C TRP A 41 20.10 -3.09 5.27
N THR A 42 20.30 -1.98 5.99
CA THR A 42 19.32 -1.36 6.89
C THR A 42 18.14 -0.69 6.18
N ARG A 43 18.16 -0.57 4.85
CA ARG A 43 17.07 0.01 4.04
C ARG A 43 16.13 -1.04 3.46
N ILE A 44 16.55 -2.31 3.34
CA ILE A 44 15.70 -3.41 2.88
C ILE A 44 14.86 -3.98 4.04
N SER A 45 15.30 -3.86 5.30
CA SER A 45 14.42 -4.09 6.46
C SER A 45 13.29 -3.04 6.58
N LYS A 46 13.31 -2.00 5.74
CA LYS A 46 12.30 -0.93 5.68
C LYS A 46 11.08 -1.27 4.80
N TRP A 47 10.79 -2.55 4.60
CA TRP A 47 9.47 -3.03 4.14
C TRP A 47 8.41 -3.02 5.26
N SER A 48 8.72 -2.42 6.41
CA SER A 48 7.75 -2.10 7.45
C SER A 48 6.94 -0.86 7.08
N SER A 49 5.68 -1.12 6.70
CA SER A 49 4.49 -0.27 6.78
C SER A 49 4.59 1.17 6.22
N PRO A 50 3.86 1.49 5.15
CA PRO A 50 3.65 2.88 4.74
C PRO A 50 2.55 3.50 5.63
N ASP A 51 2.96 4.20 6.68
CA ASP A 51 2.67 5.63 6.96
C ASP A 51 3.04 6.00 8.42
N GLY A 52 3.94 6.99 8.62
CA GLY A 52 3.91 7.91 9.77
C GLY A 52 4.99 7.87 10.88
N GLN A 53 6.05 8.68 10.69
CA GLN A 53 6.83 9.46 11.69
C GLN A 53 8.09 8.91 12.40
N GLU A 54 9.20 9.46 11.91
CA GLU A 54 10.52 9.84 12.45
C GLU A 54 10.83 9.70 13.96
N GLY A 55 11.91 8.94 14.25
CA GLY A 55 13.04 9.31 15.12
C GLY A 55 12.90 9.25 16.65
N THR A 56 13.43 8.19 17.30
CA THR A 56 14.15 8.21 18.61
C THR A 56 14.75 6.82 18.90
N PRO A 57 16.00 6.71 19.43
CA PRO A 57 16.68 5.44 19.67
C PRO A 57 16.21 4.78 20.98
N ALA A 58 15.17 3.94 20.89
CA ALA A 58 14.83 2.83 21.79
C ALA A 58 13.43 2.34 21.42
N ALA A 59 13.31 1.56 20.34
CA ALA A 59 12.02 1.00 19.94
C ALA A 59 11.59 -0.08 20.94
N LYS A 60 10.98 0.35 22.05
CA LYS A 60 10.00 -0.45 22.78
C LYS A 60 9.01 -0.97 21.73
N PHE A 61 8.71 -2.27 21.76
CA PHE A 61 7.75 -2.90 20.86
C PHE A 61 6.41 -2.14 20.90
N ALA A 62 6.22 -1.21 19.97
CA ALA A 62 4.99 -0.45 19.88
C ALA A 62 3.88 -1.38 19.38
N VAL A 63 2.84 -1.56 20.20
CA VAL A 63 1.71 -2.43 19.86
C VAL A 63 0.99 -1.88 18.64
N ASP A 64 0.67 -2.77 17.70
CA ASP A 64 0.01 -2.40 16.45
C ASP A 64 -1.38 -1.78 16.69
N THR A 65 -1.74 -0.75 15.91
CA THR A 65 -3.01 -0.02 16.07
C THR A 65 -4.24 -0.92 15.94
N ALA A 66 -4.23 -1.91 15.04
CA ALA A 66 -5.34 -2.86 14.93
C ALA A 66 -5.50 -3.66 16.23
N VAL A 67 -4.38 -4.10 16.83
CA VAL A 67 -4.40 -4.84 18.10
C VAL A 67 -4.94 -3.96 19.24
N VAL A 68 -4.57 -2.68 19.28
CA VAL A 68 -5.14 -1.74 20.25
C VAL A 68 -6.66 -1.61 20.09
N LEU A 69 -7.18 -1.56 18.86
CA LEU A 69 -8.61 -1.54 18.59
C LEU A 69 -9.28 -2.87 18.97
N ASP A 70 -8.67 -4.01 18.68
CA ASP A 70 -9.20 -5.33 19.08
C ASP A 70 -9.29 -5.46 20.61
N LEU A 71 -8.27 -5.00 21.34
CA LEU A 71 -8.28 -4.96 22.80
C LEU A 71 -9.37 -4.01 23.34
N ALA A 72 -9.57 -2.87 22.67
CA ALA A 72 -10.63 -1.95 23.03
C ALA A 72 -12.02 -2.57 22.81
N ALA A 73 -12.24 -3.25 21.69
CA ALA A 73 -13.48 -3.97 21.40
C ALA A 73 -13.74 -5.08 22.43
N ALA A 74 -12.72 -5.86 22.81
CA ALA A 74 -12.83 -6.90 23.83
C ALA A 74 -13.17 -6.33 25.21
N ALA A 75 -12.53 -5.22 25.61
CA ALA A 75 -12.80 -4.55 26.89
C ALA A 75 -14.21 -3.92 26.94
N LEU A 76 -14.64 -3.26 25.87
CA LEU A 76 -15.99 -2.72 25.77
C LEU A 76 -17.03 -3.83 25.73
N GLY A 77 -16.74 -4.93 25.03
CA GLY A 77 -17.60 -6.12 24.96
C GLY A 77 -17.74 -6.85 26.29
N SER A 78 -16.75 -6.75 27.18
CA SER A 78 -16.86 -7.25 28.56
C SER A 78 -17.57 -6.29 29.51
N GLY A 79 -18.05 -5.14 29.02
CA GLY A 79 -18.85 -4.17 29.76
C GLY A 79 -18.05 -3.04 30.41
N LEU A 80 -16.77 -2.85 30.06
CA LEU A 80 -16.04 -1.67 30.54
C LEU A 80 -16.60 -0.39 29.90
N SER A 81 -16.59 0.70 30.68
CA SER A 81 -16.85 2.03 30.14
C SER A 81 -15.72 2.48 29.20
N ILE A 82 -15.97 3.49 28.37
CA ILE A 82 -14.95 4.10 27.50
C ILE A 82 -13.73 4.58 28.30
N PRO A 83 -13.86 5.37 29.40
CA PRO A 83 -12.71 5.76 30.21
C PRO A 83 -11.98 4.59 30.87
N SER A 84 -12.70 3.57 31.36
CA SER A 84 -12.09 2.37 31.94
C SER A 84 -11.30 1.57 30.90
N THR A 85 -11.82 1.48 29.68
CA THR A 85 -11.15 0.83 28.54
C THR A 85 -9.85 1.56 28.21
N LEU A 86 -9.86 2.88 28.11
CA LEU A 86 -8.67 3.68 27.83
C LEU A 86 -7.55 3.48 28.86
N LYS A 87 -7.92 3.40 30.15
CA LYS A 87 -6.98 3.07 31.24
C LYS A 87 -6.41 1.66 31.10
N ALA A 88 -7.27 0.68 30.82
CA ALA A 88 -6.84 -0.71 30.62
C ALA A 88 -5.91 -0.87 29.41
N LEU A 89 -6.14 -0.11 28.33
CA LEU A 89 -5.27 -0.11 27.15
C LEU A 89 -3.87 0.42 27.44
N ASP A 90 -3.72 1.42 28.32
CA ASP A 90 -2.38 1.88 28.74
C ASP A 90 -1.65 0.84 29.58
N VAL A 91 -2.36 0.09 30.42
CA VAL A 91 -1.78 -1.03 31.17
C VAL A 91 -1.33 -2.15 30.21
N ALA A 92 -2.16 -2.49 29.22
CA ALA A 92 -1.91 -3.61 28.31
C ALA A 92 -0.91 -3.29 27.18
N ALA A 93 -1.03 -2.12 26.56
CA ALA A 93 -0.22 -1.71 25.40
C ALA A 93 0.92 -0.75 25.76
N GLY A 94 1.01 -0.32 27.02
CA GLY A 94 1.99 0.64 27.51
C GLY A 94 1.65 2.08 27.14
N GLY A 95 2.08 3.01 28.00
CA GLY A 95 1.86 4.46 27.83
C GLY A 95 1.02 5.06 28.96
N GLN A 96 0.77 6.36 28.86
CA GLN A 96 -0.05 7.11 29.82
C GLN A 96 -1.04 8.09 29.16
N ALA A 97 -0.94 8.25 27.84
CA ALA A 97 -1.73 9.23 27.10
C ALA A 97 -3.23 8.91 27.13
N ARG A 98 -3.61 7.61 27.02
CA ARG A 98 -5.04 7.22 27.04
C ARG A 98 -5.64 7.36 28.44
N THR A 99 -4.84 7.13 29.48
CA THR A 99 -5.21 7.34 30.87
C THR A 99 -5.45 8.83 31.15
N GLN A 100 -4.61 9.70 30.59
CA GLN A 100 -4.82 11.15 30.67
C GLN A 100 -6.12 11.57 29.99
N THR A 101 -6.37 11.10 28.76
CA THR A 101 -7.64 11.31 28.05
C THR A 101 -8.83 10.80 28.88
N ALA A 102 -8.74 9.61 29.44
CA ALA A 102 -9.79 9.05 30.29
C ALA A 102 -10.09 9.94 31.50
N ASN A 103 -9.06 10.50 32.14
CA ASN A 103 -9.22 11.39 33.28
C ASN A 103 -9.83 12.73 32.85
N LEU A 104 -9.43 13.30 31.72
CA LEU A 104 -10.01 14.53 31.16
C LEU A 104 -11.50 14.34 30.84
N LEU A 105 -11.88 13.23 30.20
CA LEU A 105 -13.28 12.90 29.93
C LEU A 105 -14.09 12.75 31.22
N LEU A 106 -13.52 12.13 32.26
CA LEU A 106 -14.18 12.01 33.57
C LEU A 106 -14.34 13.36 34.29
N MET A 107 -13.45 14.32 34.02
CA MET A 107 -13.56 15.70 34.51
C MET A 107 -14.52 16.57 33.66
N GLY A 108 -15.15 16.00 32.63
CA GLY A 108 -16.10 16.69 31.77
C GLY A 108 -15.46 17.55 30.67
N ALA A 109 -14.17 17.33 30.35
CA ALA A 109 -13.55 17.98 29.21
C ALA A 109 -14.27 17.62 27.90
N LYS A 110 -14.26 18.52 26.93
CA LYS A 110 -14.83 18.22 25.60
C LYS A 110 -14.04 17.10 24.94
N TRP A 111 -14.70 16.39 24.03
CA TRP A 111 -14.07 15.28 23.28
C TRP A 111 -12.77 15.72 22.61
N ASP A 112 -12.77 16.83 21.86
CA ASP A 112 -11.58 17.26 21.14
C ASP A 112 -10.43 17.66 22.08
N GLU A 113 -10.74 18.32 23.20
CA GLU A 113 -9.76 18.73 24.22
C GLU A 113 -9.15 17.51 24.94
N ALA A 114 -9.97 16.52 25.29
CA ALA A 114 -9.50 15.34 26.02
C ALA A 114 -8.51 14.47 25.21
N TRP A 115 -8.60 14.53 23.88
CA TRP A 115 -7.74 13.80 22.97
C TRP A 115 -6.54 14.62 22.45
N GLU A 116 -6.37 15.87 22.88
CA GLU A 116 -5.17 16.65 22.56
C GLU A 116 -3.92 15.94 23.10
N GLY A 117 -3.00 15.59 22.19
CA GLY A 117 -1.77 14.86 22.51
C GLY A 117 -1.91 13.32 22.57
N ALA A 118 -3.09 12.77 22.32
CA ALA A 118 -3.27 11.32 22.19
C ALA A 118 -2.77 10.81 20.83
N ALA A 119 -1.95 9.75 20.84
CA ALA A 119 -1.29 9.26 19.63
C ALA A 119 -2.16 8.39 18.69
N ASN A 120 -3.41 8.06 19.05
CA ASN A 120 -4.22 7.08 18.31
C ASN A 120 -5.53 7.66 17.77
N GLU A 121 -5.44 8.32 16.62
CA GLU A 121 -6.58 8.95 15.94
C GLU A 121 -7.65 7.93 15.49
N HIS A 122 -7.25 6.70 15.14
CA HIS A 122 -8.21 5.67 14.73
C HIS A 122 -9.10 5.23 15.91
N LEU A 123 -8.52 5.14 17.11
CA LEU A 123 -9.26 4.83 18.33
C LEU A 123 -10.18 5.99 18.73
N ARG A 124 -9.69 7.23 18.61
CA ARG A 124 -10.50 8.44 18.83
C ARG A 124 -11.73 8.43 17.92
N GLU A 125 -11.54 8.32 16.62
CA GLU A 125 -12.67 8.44 15.69
C GLU A 125 -13.67 7.29 15.85
N ALA A 126 -13.20 6.07 16.14
CA ALA A 126 -14.07 4.93 16.40
C ALA A 126 -14.96 5.10 17.65
N LEU A 127 -14.45 5.79 18.68
CA LEU A 127 -15.17 6.00 19.94
C LEU A 127 -15.99 7.28 19.98
N ARG A 128 -15.75 8.22 19.04
CA ARG A 128 -16.39 9.54 19.02
C ARG A 128 -17.90 9.44 19.00
N ALA A 129 -18.47 8.75 18.02
CA ALA A 129 -19.92 8.60 17.88
C ALA A 129 -20.56 7.87 19.08
N ALA A 130 -19.81 6.98 19.74
CA ALA A 130 -20.29 6.33 20.95
C ALA A 130 -20.34 7.29 22.15
N TRP A 131 -19.42 8.25 22.23
CA TRP A 131 -19.37 9.24 23.29
C TRP A 131 -20.33 10.41 23.06
N THR A 132 -20.42 10.93 21.83
CA THR A 132 -21.24 12.11 21.52
C THR A 132 -22.70 11.77 21.25
N ASP A 133 -22.95 10.66 20.56
CA ASP A 133 -24.28 10.32 20.03
C ASP A 133 -24.87 9.07 20.69
N GLY A 134 -24.15 8.45 21.65
CA GLY A 134 -24.57 7.25 22.36
C GLY A 134 -24.61 5.99 21.49
N ALA A 135 -23.93 5.99 20.34
CA ALA A 135 -23.84 4.82 19.47
C ALA A 135 -23.14 3.64 20.17
N ALA A 136 -23.45 2.40 19.75
CA ALA A 136 -22.79 1.22 20.30
C ALA A 136 -21.28 1.23 19.96
N PRO A 137 -20.36 1.24 20.95
CA PRO A 137 -18.93 1.45 20.70
C PRO A 137 -18.23 0.23 20.10
N VAL A 138 -18.62 -0.99 20.51
CA VAL A 138 -18.01 -2.25 20.05
C VAL A 138 -18.00 -2.38 18.52
N PRO A 139 -19.15 -2.30 17.80
CA PRO A 139 -19.17 -2.46 16.35
C PRO A 139 -18.38 -1.36 15.61
N LEU A 140 -18.28 -0.15 16.16
CA LEU A 140 -17.52 0.95 15.55
C LEU A 140 -16.01 0.70 15.61
N VAL A 141 -15.53 0.21 16.75
CA VAL A 141 -14.13 -0.15 16.96
C VAL A 141 -13.76 -1.39 16.13
N GLU A 142 -14.61 -2.42 16.11
CA GLU A 142 -14.39 -3.61 15.28
C GLU A 142 -14.34 -3.27 13.79
N ARG A 143 -15.27 -2.44 13.30
CA ARG A 143 -15.26 -1.97 11.91
C ARG A 143 -13.98 -1.21 11.59
N SER A 144 -13.50 -0.39 12.52
CA SER A 144 -12.24 0.35 12.36
C SER A 144 -11.04 -0.60 12.28
N ALA A 145 -10.97 -1.62 13.15
CA ALA A 145 -9.93 -2.65 13.11
C ALA A 145 -9.96 -3.46 11.80
N GLN A 146 -11.16 -3.88 11.35
CA GLN A 146 -11.34 -4.59 10.09
C GLN A 146 -10.92 -3.74 8.90
N SER A 147 -11.24 -2.44 8.89
CA SER A 147 -10.86 -1.52 7.82
C SER A 147 -9.33 -1.44 7.67
N LEU A 148 -8.59 -1.41 8.78
CA LEU A 148 -7.13 -1.36 8.78
C LEU A 148 -6.52 -2.65 8.23
N ARG A 149 -7.07 -3.82 8.61
CA ARG A 149 -6.66 -5.12 8.07
C ARG A 149 -6.92 -5.23 6.56
N LEU A 150 -8.09 -4.79 6.10
CA LEU A 150 -8.45 -4.78 4.68
C LEU A 150 -7.54 -3.85 3.86
N GLN A 151 -7.19 -2.68 4.38
CA GLN A 151 -6.24 -1.78 3.74
C GLN A 151 -4.86 -2.44 3.55
N ARG A 152 -4.37 -3.19 4.55
CA ARG A 152 -3.12 -3.94 4.42
C ARG A 152 -3.19 -5.00 3.32
N GLN A 153 -4.27 -5.76 3.26
CA GLN A 153 -4.46 -6.75 2.19
C GLN A 153 -4.53 -6.11 0.81
N ARG A 154 -5.19 -4.95 0.69
CA ARG A 154 -5.25 -4.18 -0.56
C ARG A 154 -3.86 -3.71 -0.99
N LYS A 155 -3.07 -3.14 -0.07
CA LYS A 155 -1.68 -2.72 -0.35
C LYS A 155 -0.82 -3.91 -0.84
N ALA A 156 -0.96 -5.08 -0.22
CA ALA A 156 -0.24 -6.30 -0.64
C ALA A 156 -0.68 -6.80 -2.03
N LYS A 157 -1.99 -6.85 -2.29
CA LYS A 157 -2.54 -7.24 -3.60
C LYS A 157 -2.12 -6.26 -4.70
N GLU A 158 -2.12 -4.97 -4.41
CA GLU A 158 -1.68 -3.94 -5.36
C GLU A 158 -0.20 -4.10 -5.70
N ALA A 159 0.66 -4.38 -4.72
CA ALA A 159 2.07 -4.67 -4.96
C ALA A 159 2.27 -5.90 -5.88
N ALA A 160 1.48 -6.97 -5.67
CA ALA A 160 1.50 -8.15 -6.54
C ALA A 160 0.98 -7.85 -7.95
N ALA A 161 -0.12 -7.10 -8.09
CA ALA A 161 -0.68 -6.70 -9.38
C ALA A 161 0.30 -5.83 -10.20
N ARG A 162 1.04 -4.94 -9.54
CA ARG A 162 2.09 -4.13 -10.18
C ARG A 162 3.23 -4.98 -10.76
N LEU A 163 3.53 -6.13 -10.17
CA LEU A 163 4.51 -7.08 -10.72
C LEU A 163 3.94 -7.82 -11.94
N GLY A 164 2.70 -8.31 -11.85
CA GLY A 164 2.01 -8.96 -12.96
C GLY A 164 1.89 -8.04 -14.19
N ALA A 165 1.51 -6.78 -13.99
CA ALA A 165 1.43 -5.80 -15.07
C ALA A 165 2.80 -5.54 -15.74
N LYS A 166 3.88 -5.45 -14.95
CA LYS A 166 5.25 -5.31 -15.47
C LYS A 166 5.73 -6.52 -16.25
N LEU A 167 5.21 -7.72 -15.98
CA LEU A 167 5.58 -8.96 -16.65
C LEU A 167 4.73 -9.21 -17.91
N VAL A 168 3.45 -8.84 -17.89
CA VAL A 168 2.56 -9.01 -19.04
C VAL A 168 2.83 -7.96 -20.13
N MET A 169 3.23 -6.74 -19.77
CA MET A 169 3.64 -5.70 -20.73
C MET A 169 4.68 -6.18 -21.77
N PRO A 170 5.84 -6.75 -21.38
CA PRO A 170 6.84 -7.23 -22.35
C PRO A 170 6.38 -8.48 -23.11
N LEU A 171 5.56 -9.36 -22.52
CA LEU A 171 5.02 -10.52 -23.23
C LEU A 171 4.05 -10.11 -24.34
N GLY A 172 3.13 -9.19 -24.05
CA GLY A 172 2.21 -8.64 -25.06
C GLY A 172 2.95 -7.94 -26.20
N LEU A 173 4.02 -7.20 -25.86
CA LEU A 173 4.89 -6.55 -26.85
C LEU A 173 5.66 -7.54 -27.72
N CYS A 174 6.01 -8.72 -27.19
CA CYS A 174 6.71 -9.77 -27.93
C CYS A 174 5.76 -10.57 -28.83
N PHE A 175 4.51 -10.78 -28.39
CA PHE A 175 3.51 -11.51 -29.17
C PHE A 175 2.95 -10.71 -30.35
N LEU A 176 2.83 -9.39 -30.22
CA LEU A 176 2.29 -8.52 -31.27
C LEU A 176 3.05 -8.65 -32.62
N PRO A 177 4.39 -8.52 -32.70
CA PRO A 177 5.12 -8.65 -33.96
C PRO A 177 5.06 -10.08 -34.52
N ALA A 178 5.08 -11.10 -33.65
CA ALA A 178 4.95 -12.49 -34.08
C ALA A 178 3.57 -12.75 -34.72
N PHE A 179 2.48 -12.24 -34.13
CA PHE A 179 1.14 -12.37 -34.69
C PHE A 179 0.99 -11.64 -36.04
N ILE A 180 1.62 -10.46 -36.19
CA ILE A 180 1.60 -9.74 -37.48
C ILE A 180 2.28 -10.58 -38.57
N LEU A 181 3.46 -11.11 -38.28
CA LEU A 181 4.24 -11.93 -39.22
C LEU A 181 3.55 -13.26 -39.57
N LEU A 182 3.00 -13.96 -38.57
CA LEU A 182 2.38 -15.27 -38.78
C LEU A 182 0.92 -15.22 -39.20
N GLY A 183 0.16 -14.20 -38.81
CA GLY A 183 -1.30 -14.14 -39.01
C GLY A 183 -1.74 -13.15 -40.08
N ILE A 184 -1.29 -11.89 -39.96
CA ILE A 184 -1.83 -10.80 -40.80
C ILE A 184 -1.18 -10.78 -42.19
N VAL A 185 0.15 -10.92 -42.26
CA VAL A 185 0.89 -10.88 -43.53
C VAL A 185 0.38 -11.92 -44.54
N PRO A 186 0.16 -13.20 -44.18
CA PRO A 186 -0.33 -14.20 -45.13
C PRO A 186 -1.76 -13.93 -45.62
N VAL A 187 -2.63 -13.44 -44.74
CA VAL A 187 -4.04 -13.16 -45.07
C VAL A 187 -4.13 -12.00 -46.07
N ILE A 188 -3.38 -10.92 -45.87
CA ILE A 188 -3.37 -9.79 -46.80
C ILE A 188 -2.74 -10.20 -48.14
N ALA A 189 -1.68 -11.02 -48.12
CA ALA A 189 -1.07 -11.53 -49.33
C ALA A 189 -2.04 -12.40 -50.14
N GLY A 190 -2.79 -13.29 -49.49
CA GLY A 190 -3.80 -14.13 -50.12
C GLY A 190 -4.97 -13.32 -50.70
N ALA A 191 -5.52 -12.37 -49.92
CA ALA A 191 -6.60 -11.51 -50.38
C ALA A 191 -6.18 -10.61 -51.56
N ALA A 192 -4.95 -10.06 -51.53
CA ALA A 192 -4.41 -9.28 -52.63
C ALA A 192 -4.23 -10.13 -53.90
N SER A 193 -3.77 -11.39 -53.76
CA SER A 193 -3.63 -12.31 -54.90
C SER A 193 -4.96 -12.79 -55.47
N ALA A 194 -6.04 -12.78 -54.70
CA ALA A 194 -7.38 -13.16 -55.17
C ALA A 194 -8.10 -12.01 -55.90
N LEU A 195 -7.64 -10.76 -55.71
CA LEU A 195 -8.18 -9.56 -56.35
C LEU A 195 -7.39 -9.12 -57.60
N LEU A 196 -6.21 -9.69 -57.83
CA LEU A 196 -5.31 -9.43 -58.96
C LEU A 196 -5.44 -10.53 -60.01
#